data_AF-A0A4P9WC54-F1
#
_entry.id   AF-A0A4P9WC54-F1
#
_cell.length_a   1.000
_cell.length_b   1.000
_cell.length_c   1.000
_cell.angle_alpha   90.00
_cell.angle_beta   90.00
_cell.angle_gamma   90.00
#
_symmetry.space_group_name_H-M   'P 1'
#
loop_
_entity.id
_entity.type
_entity.pdbx_description
1 polymer ?
#
loop_
_entity_poly.entity_id
_entity_poly.type
_entity_poly.pdbx_seq_one_letter_code
_entity_poly.pdbx_strand_id
1 'polypeptide(L)'
;MNRYPPKSRYLFLGDYVDRGQHSVETICLLFAYKLKFPDSIFLLRGNHEDSQLNRVYGSTDECKRKYNMKVWKTFVDCFNYMPVAAMISYNVFCCHGGLSPDLLKISQVDLIRRPCPIPEEGLTCNLLWADPEKNISGASWIFPADVAERFCRENDIDLVCRAHQVVEDGYEFFANRKLITVFLHPITTSSLMDVLECF
;
A
#
# COMPACT_ATOMS: atom_id res chain seq x y z
N MET A 1 -0.85 25.07 8.72
CA MET A 1 -0.11 25.48 7.50
C MET A 1 -0.44 24.50 6.39
N ASN A 2 -0.80 24.95 5.19
CA ASN A 2 -1.10 24.05 4.08
C ASN A 2 0.17 23.33 3.62
N ARG A 3 0.32 22.07 4.06
CA ARG A 3 1.38 21.14 3.68
C ARG A 3 1.07 20.63 2.28
N TYR A 4 1.72 21.21 1.26
CA TYR A 4 1.65 20.73 -0.12
C TYR A 4 3.05 20.35 -0.60
N PRO A 5 3.19 19.36 -1.50
CA PRO A 5 4.46 19.12 -2.18
C PRO A 5 4.97 20.40 -2.88
N PRO A 6 6.27 20.71 -2.82
CA PRO A 6 7.36 19.89 -2.28
C PRO A 6 7.68 20.15 -0.79
N LYS A 7 6.91 21.02 -0.10
CA LYS A 7 7.19 21.39 1.31
C LYS A 7 6.97 20.24 2.31
N SER A 8 6.32 19.18 1.86
CA SER A 8 6.06 17.97 2.65
C SER A 8 6.25 16.74 1.77
N ARG A 9 6.68 15.64 2.39
CA ARG A 9 6.88 14.34 1.74
C ARG A 9 5.70 13.43 2.05
N TYR A 10 5.29 12.64 1.08
CA TYR A 10 4.14 11.74 1.19
C TYR A 10 4.53 10.34 0.73
N LEU A 11 4.18 9.36 1.55
CA LEU A 11 4.18 7.95 1.19
C LEU A 11 2.74 7.47 1.14
N PHE A 12 2.32 7.01 -0.02
CA PHE A 12 1.03 6.36 -0.20
C PHE A 12 1.22 4.84 -0.19
N LEU A 13 0.31 4.13 0.49
CA LEU A 13 0.43 2.69 0.73
C LEU A 13 -0.31 1.82 -0.29
N GLY A 14 -0.81 2.35 -1.42
CA GLY A 14 -1.52 1.56 -2.44
C GLY A 14 -3.03 1.79 -2.49
N ASP A 15 -3.71 0.99 -3.33
CA ASP A 15 -5.17 0.99 -3.56
C ASP A 15 -5.72 2.33 -4.09
N TYR A 16 -5.20 2.74 -5.23
CA TYR A 16 -5.57 3.98 -5.93
C TYR A 16 -6.75 3.80 -6.89
N VAL A 17 -7.02 2.56 -7.28
CA VAL A 17 -8.00 2.19 -8.31
C VAL A 17 -9.03 1.21 -7.76
N ASP A 18 -10.09 0.99 -8.54
CA ASP A 18 -11.26 0.19 -8.19
C ASP A 18 -12.15 0.79 -7.10
N ARG A 19 -13.37 0.24 -6.95
CA ARG A 19 -14.40 0.59 -5.94
C ARG A 19 -14.92 2.05 -5.97
N GLY A 20 -14.28 2.94 -6.72
CA GLY A 20 -14.71 4.33 -6.98
C GLY A 20 -14.95 4.62 -8.47
N GLN A 21 -15.49 5.81 -8.77
CA GLN A 21 -15.81 6.22 -10.15
C GLN A 21 -14.70 7.02 -10.85
N HIS A 22 -13.61 7.29 -10.13
CA HIS A 22 -12.55 8.22 -10.51
C HIS A 22 -11.15 7.59 -10.42
N SER A 23 -11.04 6.28 -10.66
CA SER A 23 -9.76 5.55 -10.56
C SER A 23 -8.74 6.13 -11.54
N VAL A 24 -9.16 6.44 -12.78
CA VAL A 24 -8.28 6.96 -13.82
C VAL A 24 -7.76 8.34 -13.46
N GLU A 25 -8.62 9.23 -12.96
CA GLU A 25 -8.23 10.57 -12.55
C GLU A 25 -7.28 10.53 -11.34
N THR A 26 -7.58 9.70 -10.33
CA THR A 26 -6.74 9.53 -9.14
C THR A 26 -5.34 9.07 -9.52
N ILE A 27 -5.21 7.99 -10.30
CA ILE A 27 -3.89 7.45 -10.64
C ILE A 27 -3.11 8.41 -11.57
N CYS A 28 -3.78 9.09 -12.51
CA CYS A 28 -3.15 10.09 -13.35
C CYS A 28 -2.59 11.26 -12.53
N LEU A 29 -3.36 11.74 -11.54
CA LEU A 29 -2.94 12.82 -10.66
C LEU A 29 -1.73 12.42 -9.82
N LEU A 30 -1.76 11.23 -9.22
CA LEU A 30 -0.65 10.72 -8.42
C LEU A 30 0.62 10.51 -9.24
N PHE A 31 0.50 9.97 -10.46
CA PHE A 31 1.64 9.85 -11.37
C PHE A 31 2.17 11.21 -11.81
N ALA A 32 1.31 12.18 -12.12
CA ALA A 32 1.74 13.54 -12.42
C ALA A 32 2.49 14.18 -11.23
N TYR A 33 2.01 13.99 -10.01
CA TYR A 33 2.70 14.43 -8.79
C TYR A 33 4.02 13.71 -8.58
N LYS A 34 4.11 12.40 -8.83
CA LYS A 34 5.37 11.63 -8.76
C LYS A 34 6.39 12.14 -9.76
N LEU A 35 5.96 12.43 -11.00
CA LEU A 35 6.84 12.98 -12.03
C LEU A 35 7.31 14.39 -11.69
N LYS A 36 6.44 15.23 -11.12
CA LYS A 36 6.74 16.62 -10.76
C LYS A 36 7.60 16.73 -9.49
N PHE A 37 7.39 15.86 -8.50
CA PHE A 37 8.05 15.89 -7.20
C PHE A 37 8.60 14.49 -6.82
N PRO A 38 9.59 13.97 -7.57
CA PRO A 38 10.06 12.60 -7.39
C PRO A 38 10.64 12.30 -6.01
N ASP A 39 11.18 13.30 -5.31
CA ASP A 39 11.79 13.17 -3.97
C ASP A 39 10.82 13.41 -2.81
N SER A 40 9.61 13.88 -3.12
CA SER A 40 8.56 14.19 -2.14
C SER A 40 7.35 13.27 -2.24
N ILE A 41 7.12 12.60 -3.36
CA ILE A 41 5.97 11.73 -3.56
C ILE A 41 6.46 10.30 -3.76
N PHE A 42 5.98 9.38 -2.93
CA PHE A 42 6.29 7.96 -2.97
C PHE A 42 4.98 7.17 -3.02
N LEU A 43 4.88 6.25 -3.98
CA LEU A 43 3.67 5.46 -4.22
C LEU A 43 4.05 3.99 -4.08
N LEU A 44 3.55 3.31 -3.05
CA LEU A 44 3.61 1.85 -2.97
C LEU A 44 2.45 1.23 -3.74
N ARG A 45 2.63 -0.02 -4.12
CA ARG A 45 1.60 -0.84 -4.75
C ARG A 45 0.67 -1.40 -3.67
N GLY A 46 -0.64 -1.35 -3.91
CA GLY A 46 -1.65 -2.11 -3.18
C GLY A 46 -2.10 -3.34 -3.95
N ASN A 47 -3.03 -4.11 -3.38
CA ASN A 47 -3.55 -5.30 -4.06
C ASN A 47 -4.47 -4.95 -5.23
N HIS A 48 -5.10 -3.77 -5.23
CA HIS A 48 -5.93 -3.29 -6.33
C HIS A 48 -5.14 -2.81 -7.56
N GLU A 49 -3.83 -2.61 -7.45
CA GLU A 49 -2.95 -2.37 -8.61
C GLU A 49 -2.61 -3.69 -9.34
N ASP A 50 -3.64 -4.47 -9.65
CA ASP A 50 -3.57 -5.78 -10.29
C ASP A 50 -4.57 -5.96 -11.45
N SER A 51 -4.11 -6.64 -12.48
CA SER A 51 -4.89 -6.86 -13.70
C SER A 51 -6.12 -7.75 -13.50
N GLN A 52 -6.08 -8.70 -12.56
CA GLN A 52 -7.20 -9.59 -12.27
C GLN A 52 -8.26 -8.85 -11.48
N LEU A 53 -7.86 -8.15 -10.42
CA LEU A 53 -8.78 -7.35 -9.60
C LEU A 53 -9.47 -6.25 -10.41
N ASN A 54 -8.73 -5.52 -11.24
CA ASN A 54 -9.31 -4.44 -12.04
C ASN A 54 -10.42 -4.90 -12.99
N ARG A 55 -10.42 -6.17 -13.40
CA ARG A 55 -11.48 -6.74 -14.25
C ARG A 55 -12.75 -7.06 -13.46
N VAL A 56 -12.59 -7.36 -12.17
CA VAL A 56 -13.69 -7.70 -11.26
C VAL A 56 -14.29 -6.43 -10.64
N TYR A 57 -13.46 -5.47 -10.26
CA TYR A 57 -13.86 -4.31 -9.45
C TYR A 57 -13.98 -2.99 -10.20
N GLY A 58 -13.81 -3.01 -11.53
CA GLY A 58 -14.34 -1.98 -12.42
C GLY A 58 -13.33 -0.98 -13.01
N SER A 59 -12.06 -0.95 -12.58
CA SER A 59 -11.05 -0.07 -13.18
C SER A 59 -10.84 -0.35 -14.68
N THR A 60 -10.94 -1.63 -15.10
CA THR A 60 -10.88 -2.01 -16.52
C THR A 60 -12.03 -1.37 -17.32
N ASP A 61 -13.25 -1.45 -16.78
CA ASP A 61 -14.45 -0.92 -17.43
C ASP A 61 -14.44 0.61 -17.43
N GLU A 62 -13.93 1.24 -16.37
CA GLU A 62 -13.73 2.68 -16.31
C GLU A 62 -12.82 3.17 -17.44
N CYS A 63 -11.65 2.52 -17.62
CA CYS A 63 -10.72 2.84 -18.70
C CYS A 63 -11.37 2.62 -20.07
N LYS A 64 -12.09 1.51 -20.26
CA LYS A 64 -12.78 1.21 -21.52
C LYS A 64 -13.85 2.25 -21.86
N ARG A 65 -14.60 2.72 -20.85
CA ARG A 65 -15.68 3.70 -21.00
C ARG A 65 -15.17 5.12 -21.24
N LYS A 66 -14.16 5.56 -20.47
CA LYS A 66 -13.63 6.93 -20.55
C LYS A 66 -12.59 7.09 -21.67
N TYR A 67 -11.85 6.03 -21.97
CA TYR A 67 -10.73 6.04 -22.90
C TYR A 67 -10.75 4.79 -23.79
N ASN A 68 -9.82 3.86 -23.58
CA ASN A 68 -9.74 2.60 -24.30
C ASN A 68 -8.94 1.56 -23.51
N MET A 69 -8.96 0.31 -23.99
CA MET A 69 -8.25 -0.81 -23.37
C MET A 69 -6.72 -0.68 -23.37
N LYS A 70 -6.13 0.17 -24.23
CA LYS A 70 -4.67 0.39 -24.22
C LYS A 70 -4.26 1.17 -22.98
N VAL A 71 -5.04 2.17 -22.57
CA VAL A 71 -4.79 2.95 -21.33
C VAL A 71 -4.76 2.04 -20.11
N TRP A 72 -5.74 1.14 -19.98
CA TRP A 72 -5.74 0.15 -18.90
C TRP A 72 -4.49 -0.74 -18.90
N LYS A 73 -4.09 -1.26 -20.06
CA LYS A 73 -2.86 -2.07 -20.18
C LYS A 73 -1.62 -1.27 -19.75
N THR A 74 -1.54 0.01 -20.14
CA THR A 74 -0.44 0.89 -19.72
C THR A 74 -0.42 1.07 -18.20
N PHE A 75 -1.57 1.23 -17.54
CA PHE A 75 -1.62 1.28 -16.08
C PHE A 75 -1.14 -0.02 -15.44
N VAL A 76 -1.60 -1.18 -15.93
CA VAL A 76 -1.14 -2.49 -15.44
C VAL A 76 0.38 -2.63 -15.62
N ASP A 77 0.93 -2.22 -16.76
CA ASP A 77 2.37 -2.24 -16.99
C ASP A 77 3.09 -1.36 -15.97
N CYS A 78 2.61 -0.14 -15.71
CA CYS A 78 3.16 0.74 -14.66
C CYS A 78 3.07 0.12 -13.27
N PHE A 79 1.94 -0.48 -12.90
CA PHE A 79 1.73 -1.13 -11.60
C PHE A 79 2.74 -2.25 -11.35
N ASN A 80 3.12 -3.01 -12.38
CA ASN A 80 4.12 -4.06 -12.27
C ASN A 80 5.53 -3.55 -11.92
N TYR A 81 5.81 -2.24 -12.09
CA TYR A 81 7.07 -1.61 -11.66
C TYR A 81 6.98 -0.92 -10.30
N MET A 82 5.80 -0.86 -9.67
CA MET A 82 5.66 -0.15 -8.41
C MET A 82 6.39 -0.87 -7.26
N PRO A 83 6.96 -0.11 -6.31
CA PRO A 83 7.53 -0.68 -5.09
C PRO A 83 6.42 -1.28 -4.21
N VAL A 84 6.73 -2.34 -3.48
CA VAL A 84 5.76 -3.06 -2.62
C VAL A 84 5.97 -2.78 -1.13
N ALA A 85 7.10 -2.17 -0.79
CA ALA A 85 7.41 -1.72 0.55
C ALA A 85 8.33 -0.49 0.52
N ALA A 86 8.43 0.21 1.65
CA ALA A 86 9.36 1.29 1.88
C ALA A 86 9.91 1.25 3.30
N MET A 87 11.06 1.90 3.51
CA MET A 87 11.61 2.18 4.82
C MET A 87 11.60 3.69 5.06
N ILE A 88 11.00 4.12 6.16
CA ILE A 88 11.07 5.52 6.63
C ILE A 88 12.08 5.58 7.76
N SER A 89 13.03 6.52 7.65
CA SER A 89 14.03 6.83 8.69
C SER A 89 14.75 5.62 9.30
N TYR A 90 14.86 4.52 8.54
CA TYR A 90 15.42 3.23 8.94
C TYR A 90 14.71 2.52 10.10
N ASN A 91 13.60 3.04 10.60
CA ASN A 91 12.92 2.51 11.79
C ASN A 91 11.44 2.17 11.56
N VAL A 92 10.86 2.52 10.41
CA VAL A 92 9.47 2.14 10.08
C VAL A 92 9.44 1.41 8.75
N PHE A 93 8.99 0.15 8.78
CA PHE A 93 8.76 -0.65 7.59
C PHE A 93 7.32 -0.44 7.11
N CYS A 94 7.15 -0.02 5.87
CA CYS A 94 5.84 0.28 5.28
C CYS A 94 5.51 -0.73 4.17
N CYS A 95 4.30 -1.27 4.18
CA CYS A 95 3.75 -2.10 3.09
C CYS A 95 2.23 -1.86 2.95
N HIS A 96 1.57 -2.51 1.99
CA HIS A 96 0.12 -2.38 1.85
C HIS A 96 -0.64 -3.39 2.73
N GLY A 97 -0.36 -4.67 2.46
CA GLY A 97 -0.86 -5.85 3.14
C GLY A 97 -0.19 -5.98 4.49
N GLY A 98 0.67 -6.98 4.66
CA GLY A 98 1.35 -7.14 5.93
C GLY A 98 2.63 -7.94 5.79
N LEU A 99 2.97 -8.65 6.86
CA LEU A 99 4.18 -9.46 6.89
C LEU A 99 3.99 -10.78 6.13
N SER A 100 5.09 -11.48 5.91
CA SER A 100 5.10 -12.79 5.25
C SER A 100 5.93 -13.77 6.07
N PRO A 101 5.60 -15.08 6.09
CA PRO A 101 6.49 -16.08 6.66
C PRO A 101 7.84 -16.13 5.93
N ASP A 102 7.89 -15.68 4.67
CA ASP A 102 9.10 -15.62 3.85
C ASP A 102 9.93 -14.34 4.11
N LEU A 103 9.40 -13.39 4.89
CA LEU A 103 10.05 -12.10 5.19
C LEU A 103 10.68 -12.12 6.58
N LEU A 104 11.91 -12.62 6.66
CA LEU A 104 12.71 -12.60 7.88
C LEU A 104 13.53 -11.31 7.99
N LYS A 105 14.08 -10.85 6.87
CA LYS A 105 14.89 -9.63 6.77
C LYS A 105 14.32 -8.68 5.73
N ILE A 106 14.28 -7.39 6.05
CA ILE A 106 13.79 -6.34 5.14
C ILE A 106 14.51 -6.37 3.79
N SER A 107 15.80 -6.70 3.77
CA SER A 107 16.60 -6.80 2.55
C SER A 107 16.12 -7.87 1.56
N GLN A 108 15.26 -8.81 1.98
CA GLN A 108 14.65 -9.78 1.06
C GLN A 108 13.68 -9.11 0.07
N VAL A 109 13.13 -7.94 0.41
CA VAL A 109 12.29 -7.15 -0.50
C VAL A 109 13.10 -6.67 -1.72
N ASP A 110 14.39 -6.40 -1.56
CA ASP A 110 15.28 -5.96 -2.65
C ASP A 110 15.48 -7.05 -3.72
N LEU A 111 15.22 -8.31 -3.38
CA LEU A 111 15.32 -9.45 -4.29
C LEU A 111 14.12 -9.56 -5.24
N ILE A 112 13.04 -8.81 -4.99
CA ILE A 112 11.85 -8.79 -5.85
C ILE A 112 12.19 -8.09 -7.16
N ARG A 113 12.35 -8.88 -8.23
CA ARG A 113 12.61 -8.38 -9.58
C ARG A 113 11.36 -7.72 -10.17
N ARG A 114 11.54 -6.57 -10.83
CA ARG A 114 10.48 -5.84 -11.52
C ARG A 114 10.75 -5.82 -13.03
N PRO A 115 9.73 -5.91 -13.91
CA PRO A 115 8.30 -5.92 -13.60
C PRO A 115 7.85 -7.21 -12.89
N CYS A 116 6.94 -7.09 -11.93
CA CYS A 116 6.46 -8.19 -11.10
C CYS A 116 4.94 -8.22 -11.13
N PRO A 117 4.29 -9.02 -11.99
CA PRO A 117 2.89 -9.37 -11.78
C PRO A 117 2.70 -9.97 -10.38
N ILE A 118 1.57 -9.70 -9.72
CA ILE A 118 1.34 -10.23 -8.37
C ILE A 118 1.19 -11.76 -8.48
N PRO A 119 2.04 -12.55 -7.80
CA PRO A 119 1.89 -14.01 -7.78
C PRO A 119 0.71 -14.42 -6.89
N GLU A 120 0.20 -15.64 -7.08
CA GLU A 120 -0.88 -16.19 -6.24
C GLU A 120 -0.44 -16.39 -4.78
N GLU A 121 0.85 -16.66 -4.55
CA GLU A 121 1.43 -16.92 -3.23
C GLU A 121 2.84 -16.34 -3.07
N GLY A 122 3.38 -16.44 -1.86
CA GLY A 122 4.75 -16.03 -1.52
C GLY A 122 4.88 -14.57 -1.08
N LEU A 123 6.13 -14.10 -0.99
CA LEU A 123 6.48 -12.81 -0.39
C LEU A 123 5.70 -11.62 -0.96
N THR A 124 5.71 -11.44 -2.28
CA THR A 124 5.02 -10.31 -2.93
C THR A 124 3.52 -10.35 -2.70
N CYS A 125 2.91 -11.52 -2.75
CA CYS A 125 1.48 -11.69 -2.47
C CYS A 125 1.18 -11.25 -1.03
N ASN A 126 1.94 -11.76 -0.05
CA ASN A 126 1.75 -11.44 1.37
C ASN A 126 1.97 -9.97 1.72
N LEU A 127 2.96 -9.31 1.11
CA LEU A 127 3.16 -7.86 1.28
C LEU A 127 1.97 -7.00 0.82
N LEU A 128 1.08 -7.56 -0.01
CA LEU A 128 -0.08 -6.88 -0.56
C LEU A 128 -1.42 -7.40 0.02
N TRP A 129 -1.45 -8.62 0.57
CA TRP A 129 -2.70 -9.28 0.97
C TRP A 129 -2.72 -9.85 2.40
N ALA A 130 -1.62 -9.83 3.15
CA ALA A 130 -1.61 -10.40 4.50
C ALA A 130 -2.29 -9.48 5.52
N ASP A 131 -2.87 -10.07 6.56
CA ASP A 131 -3.61 -9.38 7.63
C ASP A 131 -3.19 -9.84 9.05
N PRO A 132 -3.20 -8.95 10.06
CA PRO A 132 -2.82 -9.27 11.44
C PRO A 132 -3.90 -10.00 12.27
N GLU A 133 -5.16 -10.06 11.82
CA GLU A 133 -6.24 -10.69 12.60
C GLU A 133 -7.26 -11.46 11.72
N LYS A 134 -7.81 -12.54 12.30
CA LYS A 134 -8.89 -13.34 11.71
C LYS A 134 -10.22 -12.58 11.79
N ASN A 135 -10.49 -11.72 10.82
CA ASN A 135 -11.88 -11.30 10.60
C ASN A 135 -12.30 -11.10 9.15
N ILE A 136 -11.42 -11.34 8.17
CA ILE A 136 -11.77 -11.08 6.77
C ILE A 136 -11.33 -12.24 5.86
N SER A 137 -12.29 -12.78 5.11
CA SER A 137 -12.03 -13.68 3.99
C SER A 137 -11.28 -12.93 2.88
N GLY A 138 -10.16 -13.49 2.41
CA GLY A 138 -9.40 -12.94 1.28
C GLY A 138 -7.95 -12.56 1.60
N ALA A 139 -7.53 -12.61 2.88
CA ALA A 139 -6.12 -12.45 3.22
C ALA A 139 -5.29 -13.63 2.70
N SER A 140 -4.10 -13.36 2.14
CA SER A 140 -3.18 -14.42 1.68
C SER A 140 -2.57 -15.18 2.86
N TRP A 141 -2.31 -14.47 3.95
CA TRP A 141 -1.82 -15.01 5.21
C TRP A 141 -2.32 -14.17 6.38
N ILE A 142 -2.68 -14.85 7.47
CA ILE A 142 -3.06 -14.20 8.71
C ILE A 142 -1.94 -14.41 9.72
N PHE A 143 -1.40 -13.33 10.26
CA PHE A 143 -0.26 -13.39 11.17
C PHE A 143 -0.56 -12.85 12.57
N PRO A 144 -0.22 -13.60 13.63
CA PRO A 144 -0.45 -13.17 15.00
C PRO A 144 0.49 -12.03 15.45
N ALA A 145 0.17 -11.42 16.59
CA ALA A 145 0.91 -10.30 17.17
C ALA A 145 2.41 -10.57 17.36
N ASP A 146 2.77 -11.80 17.77
CA ASP A 146 4.17 -12.17 18.00
C ASP A 146 5.02 -12.12 16.72
N VAL A 147 4.41 -12.28 15.54
CA VAL A 147 5.12 -12.13 14.25
C VAL A 147 5.57 -10.69 14.06
N ALA A 148 4.68 -9.72 14.29
CA ALA A 148 5.02 -8.30 14.13
C ALA A 148 6.07 -7.84 15.15
N GLU A 149 5.92 -8.27 16.41
CA GLU A 149 6.90 -7.96 17.47
C GLU A 149 8.26 -8.57 17.18
N ARG A 150 8.29 -9.84 16.76
CA ARG A 150 9.53 -10.54 16.39
C ARG A 150 10.18 -9.88 15.19
N PHE A 151 9.42 -9.56 14.15
CA PHE A 151 9.93 -8.90 12.95
C PHE A 151 10.59 -7.56 13.29
N CYS A 152 9.93 -6.75 14.12
CA CYS A 152 10.48 -5.48 14.58
C CYS A 152 11.80 -5.67 15.34
N ARG A 153 11.82 -6.60 16.30
CA ARG A 153 13.01 -6.92 17.10
C ARG A 153 14.18 -7.45 16.25
N GLU A 154 13.91 -8.32 15.29
CA GLU A 154 14.95 -8.96 14.47
C GLU A 154 15.51 -8.06 13.37
N ASN A 155 14.75 -7.03 12.99
CA ASN A 155 15.17 -6.06 11.97
C ASN A 155 15.59 -4.71 12.56
N ASP A 156 15.58 -4.58 13.89
CA ASP A 156 15.94 -3.34 14.60
C ASP A 156 15.10 -2.14 14.14
N ILE A 157 13.78 -2.35 14.02
CA ILE A 157 12.81 -1.31 13.65
C ILE A 157 11.78 -1.12 14.77
N ASP A 158 11.17 0.05 14.81
CA ASP A 158 10.20 0.42 15.83
C ASP A 158 8.79 -0.08 15.49
N LEU A 159 8.45 -0.06 14.20
CA LEU A 159 7.07 -0.13 13.74
C LEU A 159 6.93 -0.71 12.32
N VAL A 160 5.89 -1.51 12.12
CA VAL A 160 5.34 -1.84 10.80
C VAL A 160 4.12 -0.96 10.53
N CYS A 161 4.11 -0.24 9.41
CA CYS A 161 3.00 0.59 8.97
C CYS A 161 2.35 -0.03 7.73
N ARG A 162 1.03 -0.24 7.77
CA ARG A 162 0.27 -0.88 6.70
C ARG A 162 -1.07 -0.21 6.40
N ALA A 163 -1.75 -0.64 5.34
CA ALA A 163 -3.09 -0.18 4.96
C ALA A 163 -4.09 -1.35 4.84
N HIS A 164 -4.84 -1.43 3.73
CA HIS A 164 -5.72 -2.53 3.32
C HIS A 164 -7.01 -2.75 4.13
N GLN A 165 -6.94 -2.71 5.46
CA GLN A 165 -8.10 -2.95 6.33
C GLN A 165 -8.78 -1.64 6.74
N VAL A 166 -10.11 -1.64 6.72
CA VAL A 166 -10.92 -0.51 7.21
C VAL A 166 -10.90 -0.53 8.73
N VAL A 167 -10.52 0.59 9.34
CA VAL A 167 -10.47 0.79 10.79
C VAL A 167 -11.29 2.03 11.16
N GLU A 168 -11.96 2.00 12.30
CA GLU A 168 -13.01 2.97 12.68
C GLU A 168 -12.51 4.42 12.72
N ASP A 169 -11.38 4.67 13.38
CA ASP A 169 -10.79 6.00 13.55
C ASP A 169 -9.83 6.41 12.40
N GLY A 170 -9.74 5.59 11.35
CA GLY A 170 -8.78 5.77 10.25
C GLY A 170 -7.35 5.33 10.58
N TYR A 171 -7.07 4.94 11.83
CA TYR A 171 -5.87 4.19 12.19
C TYR A 171 -6.11 3.26 13.38
N GLU A 172 -5.30 2.21 13.52
CA GLU A 172 -5.38 1.27 14.64
C GLU A 172 -3.99 0.67 14.96
N PHE A 173 -3.67 0.53 16.24
CA PHE A 173 -2.45 -0.13 16.70
C PHE A 173 -2.69 -1.59 17.04
N PHE A 174 -1.73 -2.43 16.67
CA PHE A 174 -1.70 -3.86 16.96
C PHE A 174 -0.34 -4.27 17.55
N ALA A 175 -0.26 -5.47 18.12
CA ALA A 175 0.98 -6.10 18.57
C ALA A 175 1.83 -5.20 19.48
N ASN A 176 1.27 -4.75 20.61
CA ASN A 176 1.95 -3.82 21.54
C ASN A 176 2.50 -2.56 20.84
N ARG A 177 1.72 -2.01 19.89
CA ARG A 177 2.07 -0.84 19.07
C ARG A 177 3.27 -1.07 18.13
N LYS A 178 3.58 -2.32 17.80
CA LYS A 178 4.58 -2.70 16.78
C LYS A 178 4.03 -2.78 15.37
N LEU A 179 2.71 -2.70 15.22
CA LEU A 179 2.06 -2.53 13.92
C LEU A 179 1.01 -1.43 14.02
N ILE A 180 0.91 -0.61 12.96
CA ILE A 180 -0.17 0.34 12.76
C ILE A 180 -0.83 0.09 11.41
N THR A 181 -2.16 0.04 11.41
CA THR A 181 -2.98 0.09 10.21
C THR A 181 -3.44 1.52 10.01
N VAL A 182 -3.32 2.06 8.80
CA VAL A 182 -3.85 3.37 8.41
C VAL A 182 -4.82 3.22 7.25
N PHE A 183 -5.98 3.85 7.35
CA PHE A 183 -7.02 3.81 6.32
C PHE A 183 -7.56 5.20 6.03
N LEU A 184 -7.39 5.63 4.79
CA LEU A 184 -7.85 6.93 4.33
C LEU A 184 -9.26 6.77 3.75
N HIS A 185 -10.29 7.01 4.56
CA HIS A 185 -11.68 7.07 4.10
C HIS A 185 -12.26 8.49 4.24
N PRO A 186 -13.14 8.94 3.32
CA PRO A 186 -13.71 10.30 3.38
C PRO A 186 -14.55 10.59 4.63
N ILE A 187 -14.99 9.57 5.36
CA ILE A 187 -15.79 9.75 6.58
C ILE A 187 -14.94 10.28 7.74
N THR A 188 -13.61 10.10 7.72
CA THR A 188 -12.67 10.54 8.77
C THR A 188 -11.85 11.78 8.36
N THR A 189 -12.49 12.74 7.69
CA THR A 189 -11.84 13.98 7.18
C THR A 189 -11.15 14.83 8.24
N SER A 190 -11.39 14.59 9.53
CA SER A 190 -10.69 15.25 10.64
C SER A 190 -9.33 14.63 11.02
N SER A 191 -9.03 13.36 10.67
CA SER A 191 -7.79 12.68 11.11
C SER A 191 -6.68 12.62 10.05
N LEU A 192 -6.94 13.14 8.85
CA LEU A 192 -5.97 13.21 7.73
C LEU A 192 -4.70 13.99 8.08
N MET A 193 -4.77 14.94 9.03
CA MET A 193 -3.60 15.69 9.50
C MET A 193 -2.81 14.94 10.59
N ASP A 194 -3.48 14.15 11.44
CA ASP A 194 -2.84 13.55 12.61
C ASP A 194 -2.02 12.29 12.26
N VAL A 195 -2.47 11.51 11.28
CA VAL A 195 -1.72 10.32 10.80
C VAL A 195 -0.48 10.72 9.99
N LEU A 196 -0.51 11.88 9.33
CA LEU A 196 0.66 12.48 8.65
C LEU A 196 1.59 13.26 9.60
N GLU A 197 1.22 13.43 10.88
CA GLU A 197 2.06 14.04 11.91
C GLU A 197 2.85 13.03 12.74
N CYS A 198 2.57 11.74 12.59
CA CYS A 198 3.29 10.67 13.29
C CYS A 198 4.64 10.26 12.64
N PHE A 199 5.02 10.84 11.49
CA PHE A 199 6.30 10.56 10.81
C PHE A 199 6.97 11.81 10.24
#